data_AF-B9XCK2-F1
#
_entry.id   AF-B9XCK2-F1
#
_cell.length_a   1.000
_cell.length_b   1.000
_cell.length_c   1.000
_cell.angle_alpha   90.00
_cell.angle_beta   90.00
_cell.angle_gamma   90.00
#
_symmetry.space_group_name_H-M   'P 1'
#
loop_
_entity.id
_entity.type
_entity.pdbx_description
1 polymer ?
#
loop_
_entity_poly.entity_id
_entity_poly.type
_entity_poly.pdbx_seq_one_letter_code
_entity_poly.pdbx_strand_id
1 'polypeptide(L)'
;MRNSVSCECRTGAHRFGPANACLLFAFTVLILNMKGRTINKRRAIVRPANVKNPRGGLTPAGRQYYAKTTGAHLRPGVKKPEKQMTAEELKRKGSFLRRHYATPRGKRLVDAKGQPTRYALQAQAWGEPIPRSMKQVRELSRKGKRLLTKSKATGAIKKPRRSRQRAKQA
;
A
#
# COMPACT_ATOMS: atom_id res chain seq x y z
N MET A 1 24.48 -1.94 -35.66
CA MET A 1 24.17 -1.01 -36.77
C MET A 1 23.28 0.08 -36.20
N ARG A 2 23.74 1.34 -36.21
CA ARG A 2 23.10 2.48 -35.54
C ARG A 2 22.16 3.15 -36.55
N ASN A 3 20.87 3.22 -36.22
CA ASN A 3 19.88 3.92 -37.05
C ASN A 3 19.91 5.42 -36.72
N SER A 4 20.57 6.20 -37.57
CA SER A 4 20.43 7.66 -37.63
C SER A 4 19.14 8.00 -38.36
N VAL A 5 18.21 8.67 -37.69
CA VAL A 5 17.04 9.29 -38.32
C VAL A 5 17.38 10.77 -38.46
N SER A 6 17.65 11.20 -39.69
CA SER A 6 17.89 12.60 -40.05
C SER A 6 16.62 13.42 -39.87
N CYS A 7 16.74 14.55 -39.17
CA CYS A 7 15.77 15.63 -39.19
C CYS A 7 16.01 16.48 -40.45
N GLU A 8 15.05 16.48 -41.38
CA GLU A 8 14.97 17.51 -42.43
C GLU A 8 14.01 18.62 -41.96
N CYS A 9 14.57 19.75 -41.58
CA CYS A 9 13.82 20.99 -41.39
C CYS A 9 13.52 21.60 -42.77
N ARG A 10 12.28 21.48 -43.24
CA ARG A 10 11.81 22.18 -44.44
C ARG A 10 11.40 23.61 -44.08
N THR A 11 12.27 24.56 -44.36
CA THR A 11 11.98 26.00 -44.35
C THR A 11 11.04 26.34 -45.51
N GLY A 12 9.85 26.82 -45.21
CA GLY A 12 8.89 27.36 -46.18
C GLY A 12 8.38 28.71 -45.70
N ALA A 13 8.97 29.78 -46.25
CA ALA A 13 8.50 31.14 -46.09
C ALA A 13 7.33 31.40 -47.04
N HIS A 14 6.16 31.82 -46.54
CA HIS A 14 5.15 32.47 -47.35
C HIS A 14 4.42 33.58 -46.58
N ARG A 15 4.77 34.81 -46.99
CA ARG A 15 3.94 36.00 -47.22
C ARG A 15 2.99 36.49 -46.13
N PHE A 16 3.32 37.69 -45.65
CA PHE A 16 2.49 38.62 -44.90
C PHE A 16 1.34 39.23 -45.74
N GLY A 17 0.18 39.40 -45.08
CA GLY A 17 -0.84 40.43 -45.35
C GLY A 17 -2.27 39.90 -45.59
N PRO A 18 -3.35 40.63 -45.24
CA PRO A 18 -3.50 41.61 -44.17
C PRO A 18 -4.74 41.36 -43.26
N ALA A 19 -4.68 41.97 -42.07
CA ALA A 19 -5.79 42.66 -41.41
C ALA A 19 -7.07 41.89 -40.99
N ASN A 20 -7.22 41.74 -39.67
CA ASN A 20 -8.32 42.37 -38.91
C ASN A 20 -9.79 41.95 -39.12
N ALA A 21 -10.10 40.73 -39.57
CA ALA A 21 -11.52 40.31 -39.62
C ALA A 21 -11.85 38.93 -39.02
N CYS A 22 -10.87 38.09 -38.67
CA CYS A 22 -11.15 36.72 -38.23
C CYS A 22 -11.14 36.54 -36.69
N LEU A 23 -10.67 37.53 -35.94
CA LEU A 23 -10.47 37.41 -34.48
C LEU A 23 -11.72 37.69 -33.62
N LEU A 24 -12.81 38.21 -34.20
CA LEU A 24 -14.04 38.53 -33.44
C LEU A 24 -15.13 37.45 -33.53
N PHE A 25 -15.04 36.49 -34.46
CA PHE A 25 -16.01 35.38 -34.54
C PHE A 25 -15.52 34.08 -33.86
N ALA A 26 -14.21 33.91 -33.71
CA ALA A 26 -13.66 32.77 -32.94
C ALA A 26 -13.76 32.97 -31.42
N PHE A 27 -13.91 34.21 -30.94
CA PHE A 27 -14.00 34.52 -29.51
C PHE A 27 -15.42 34.32 -28.93
N THR A 28 -16.47 34.40 -29.75
CA THR A 28 -17.87 34.23 -29.29
C THR A 28 -18.29 32.75 -29.18
N VAL A 29 -17.72 31.83 -29.96
CA VAL A 29 -18.01 30.39 -29.85
C VAL A 29 -17.29 29.74 -28.65
N LEU A 30 -16.25 30.38 -28.09
CA LEU A 30 -15.53 29.86 -26.91
C LEU A 30 -16.20 30.22 -25.57
N ILE A 31 -17.12 31.20 -25.54
CA ILE A 31 -17.71 31.72 -24.28
C ILE A 31 -19.01 30.99 -23.86
N LEU A 32 -19.58 30.11 -24.70
CA LEU A 32 -20.87 29.45 -24.41
C LEU A 32 -20.80 27.96 -24.03
N ASN A 33 -19.60 27.40 -23.78
CA ASN A 33 -19.46 25.99 -23.36
C ASN A 33 -18.66 25.81 -22.06
N MET A 34 -18.94 26.67 -21.06
CA MET A 34 -18.38 26.57 -19.70
C MET A 34 -19.45 26.39 -18.61
N LYS A 35 -20.69 26.02 -18.97
CA LYS A 35 -21.72 25.65 -17.98
C LYS A 35 -21.73 24.14 -17.78
N GLY A 36 -21.11 23.68 -16.69
CA GLY A 36 -21.40 22.35 -16.16
C GLY A 36 -20.24 21.48 -15.69
N ARG A 37 -19.09 22.03 -15.30
CA ARG A 37 -18.12 21.24 -14.51
C ARG A 37 -18.47 21.41 -13.03
N THR A 38 -19.50 20.69 -12.58
CA THR A 38 -19.78 20.58 -11.15
C THR A 38 -18.53 20.05 -10.47
N ILE A 39 -17.91 20.89 -9.63
CA ILE A 39 -16.78 20.48 -8.80
C ILE A 39 -17.37 19.47 -7.84
N ASN A 40 -17.20 18.19 -8.17
CA ASN A 40 -17.67 17.08 -7.36
C ASN A 40 -16.90 17.18 -6.04
N LYS A 41 -17.48 17.87 -5.04
CA LYS A 41 -16.95 18.00 -3.68
C LYS A 41 -16.86 16.57 -3.16
N ARG A 42 -15.69 15.94 -3.33
CA ARG A 42 -15.37 14.68 -2.67
C ARG A 42 -15.50 14.97 -1.19
N ARG A 43 -16.65 14.64 -0.58
CA ARG A 43 -16.85 14.75 0.86
C ARG A 43 -15.65 14.08 1.49
N ALA A 44 -14.82 14.86 2.20
CA ALA A 44 -13.74 14.31 2.98
C ALA A 44 -14.37 13.27 3.90
N ILE A 45 -14.06 11.99 3.69
CA ILE A 45 -14.65 10.91 4.47
C ILE A 45 -14.18 11.15 5.90
N VAL A 46 -15.06 11.70 6.74
CA VAL A 46 -14.79 11.96 8.14
C VAL A 46 -14.50 10.60 8.77
N ARG A 47 -13.23 10.38 9.12
CA ARG A 47 -12.82 9.15 9.79
C ARG A 47 -13.53 9.14 11.14
N PRO A 48 -14.33 8.11 11.46
CA PRO A 48 -14.95 8.06 12.77
C PRO A 48 -13.86 8.07 13.84
N ALA A 49 -14.11 8.79 14.93
CA ALA A 49 -13.28 8.69 16.13
C ALA A 49 -13.20 7.20 16.54
N ASN A 50 -12.05 6.74 17.04
CA ASN A 50 -11.80 5.36 17.51
C ASN A 50 -11.55 4.24 16.47
N VAL A 51 -11.18 4.55 15.23
CA VAL A 51 -10.71 3.51 14.27
C VAL A 51 -9.31 2.95 14.57
N LYS A 52 -8.49 3.70 15.32
CA LYS A 52 -7.14 3.30 15.74
C LYS A 52 -7.18 2.83 17.19
N ASN A 53 -6.53 1.71 17.49
CA ASN A 53 -6.44 1.22 18.86
C ASN A 53 -5.26 1.92 19.59
N PRO A 54 -5.45 2.41 20.83
CA PRO A 54 -4.37 3.00 21.62
C PRO A 54 -3.21 2.03 21.90
N ARG A 55 -3.50 0.72 22.02
CA ARG A 55 -2.49 -0.36 22.16
C ARG A 55 -1.88 -0.80 20.81
N GLY A 56 -2.06 -0.03 19.75
CA GLY A 56 -1.57 -0.31 18.40
C GLY A 56 -2.53 -1.11 17.53
N GLY A 57 -2.36 -0.98 16.20
CA GLY A 57 -3.22 -1.63 15.21
C GLY A 57 -4.61 -0.98 15.04
N LEU A 58 -5.49 -1.68 14.31
CA LEU A 58 -6.88 -1.27 14.07
C LEU A 58 -7.86 -1.93 15.04
N THR A 59 -8.85 -1.18 15.51
CA THR A 59 -10.01 -1.70 16.25
C THR A 59 -10.89 -2.54 15.32
N PRO A 60 -11.82 -3.37 15.85
CA PRO A 60 -12.82 -4.05 15.02
C PRO A 60 -13.61 -3.07 14.13
N ALA A 61 -14.07 -1.97 14.71
CA ALA A 61 -14.71 -0.88 13.97
C ALA A 61 -13.78 -0.27 12.90
N GLY A 62 -12.50 -0.08 13.23
CA GLY A 62 -11.50 0.37 12.26
C GLY A 62 -11.30 -0.58 11.08
N ARG A 63 -11.36 -1.90 11.31
CA ARG A 63 -11.29 -2.90 10.21
C ARG A 63 -12.57 -2.92 9.38
N GLN A 64 -13.75 -2.78 9.99
CA GLN A 64 -15.01 -2.62 9.26
C GLN A 64 -15.01 -1.35 8.41
N TYR A 65 -14.54 -0.23 8.96
CA TYR A 65 -14.38 1.00 8.22
C TYR A 65 -13.41 0.84 7.04
N TYR A 66 -12.28 0.16 7.26
CA TYR A 66 -11.32 -0.15 6.19
C TYR A 66 -11.94 -1.04 5.09
N ALA A 67 -12.75 -2.04 5.48
CA ALA A 67 -13.48 -2.88 4.54
C ALA A 67 -14.50 -2.08 3.72
N LYS A 68 -15.27 -1.20 4.36
CA LYS A 68 -16.24 -0.32 3.68
C LYS A 68 -15.58 0.66 2.70
N THR A 69 -14.39 1.16 3.03
CA THR A 69 -13.71 2.21 2.24
C THR A 69 -12.80 1.66 1.16
N THR A 70 -12.10 0.55 1.42
CA THR A 70 -11.11 -0.05 0.50
C THR A 70 -11.65 -1.29 -0.20
N GLY A 71 -12.73 -1.89 0.30
CA GLY A 71 -13.25 -3.19 -0.15
C GLY A 71 -12.49 -4.40 0.39
N ALA A 72 -11.41 -4.18 1.17
CA ALA A 72 -10.53 -5.26 1.62
C ALA A 72 -10.81 -5.67 3.09
N HIS A 73 -10.99 -6.97 3.31
CA HIS A 73 -11.26 -7.54 4.63
C HIS A 73 -9.96 -7.82 5.40
N LEU A 74 -9.52 -6.87 6.21
CA LEU A 74 -8.35 -7.06 7.08
C LEU A 74 -8.66 -8.06 8.19
N ARG A 75 -7.87 -9.12 8.26
CA ARG A 75 -7.85 -10.05 9.39
C ARG A 75 -7.07 -9.45 10.57
N PRO A 76 -7.42 -9.79 11.83
CA PRO A 76 -6.68 -9.35 13.00
C PRO A 76 -5.23 -9.88 13.01
N GLY A 77 -4.38 -9.26 13.84
CA GLY A 77 -3.02 -9.74 14.08
C GLY A 77 -3.01 -11.09 14.79
N VAL A 78 -2.05 -11.94 14.45
CA VAL A 78 -1.91 -13.29 15.02
C VAL A 78 -1.22 -13.21 16.37
N LYS A 79 -1.98 -13.40 17.46
CA LYS A 79 -1.47 -13.32 18.85
C LYS A 79 -1.10 -14.66 19.48
N LYS A 80 -1.44 -15.78 18.83
CA LYS A 80 -1.17 -17.14 19.33
C LYS A 80 0.34 -17.37 19.54
N PRO A 81 0.73 -18.32 20.41
CA PRO A 81 2.12 -18.78 20.50
C PRO A 81 2.51 -19.57 19.24
N GLU A 82 3.82 -19.57 18.91
CA GLU A 82 4.35 -20.18 17.67
C GLU A 82 3.97 -21.67 17.52
N LYS A 83 3.90 -22.41 18.63
CA LYS A 83 3.55 -23.85 18.65
C LYS A 83 2.10 -24.14 18.19
N GLN A 84 1.20 -23.17 18.30
CA GLN A 84 -0.23 -23.32 17.98
C GLN A 84 -0.60 -22.67 16.64
N MET A 85 0.38 -22.09 15.93
CA MET A 85 0.11 -21.40 14.67
C MET A 85 0.01 -22.37 13.50
N THR A 86 -0.96 -22.14 12.62
CA THR A 86 -1.00 -22.80 11.32
C THR A 86 0.12 -22.26 10.40
N ALA A 87 0.44 -23.00 9.33
CA ALA A 87 1.40 -22.53 8.32
C ALA A 87 1.03 -21.15 7.74
N GLU A 88 -0.27 -20.86 7.60
CA GLU A 88 -0.77 -19.57 7.12
C GLU A 88 -0.56 -18.45 8.16
N GLU A 89 -0.84 -18.72 9.42
CA GLU A 89 -0.64 -17.78 10.53
C GLU A 89 0.85 -17.44 10.70
N LEU A 90 1.74 -18.43 10.62
CA LEU A 90 3.19 -18.26 10.59
C LEU A 90 3.61 -17.34 9.44
N LYS A 91 3.08 -17.57 8.23
CA LYS A 91 3.36 -16.75 7.04
C LYS A 91 2.97 -15.29 7.25
N ARG A 92 1.73 -15.07 7.71
CA ARG A 92 1.16 -13.73 7.93
C ARG A 92 1.97 -12.94 8.93
N LYS A 93 2.25 -13.55 10.09
CA LYS A 93 3.03 -12.92 11.16
C LYS A 93 4.48 -12.68 10.74
N GLY A 94 5.13 -13.68 10.14
CA GLY A 94 6.49 -13.54 9.63
C GLY A 94 6.62 -12.45 8.57
N SER A 95 5.66 -12.35 7.65
CA SER A 95 5.63 -11.32 6.61
C SER A 95 5.44 -9.93 7.20
N PHE A 96 4.52 -9.77 8.16
CA PHE A 96 4.33 -8.51 8.89
C PHE A 96 5.64 -8.05 9.55
N LEU A 97 6.28 -8.93 10.32
CA LEU A 97 7.51 -8.59 11.05
C LEU A 97 8.63 -8.18 10.10
N ARG A 98 8.80 -8.90 8.98
CA ARG A 98 9.82 -8.57 7.98
C ARG A 98 9.56 -7.22 7.31
N ARG A 99 8.31 -6.92 6.93
CA ARG A 99 8.00 -5.64 6.27
C ARG A 99 8.21 -4.44 7.19
N HIS A 100 7.88 -4.58 8.47
CA HIS A 100 7.92 -3.44 9.38
C HIS A 100 9.24 -3.28 10.14
N TYR A 101 9.96 -4.37 10.43
CA TYR A 101 11.14 -4.33 11.32
C TYR A 101 12.46 -4.70 10.63
N ALA A 102 12.46 -5.18 9.38
CA ALA A 102 13.73 -5.47 8.69
C ALA A 102 14.50 -4.20 8.32
N THR A 103 13.79 -3.11 8.04
CA THR A 103 14.40 -1.84 7.62
C THR A 103 13.72 -0.68 8.36
N PRO A 104 14.06 -0.47 9.64
CA PRO A 104 13.38 0.51 10.52
C PRO A 104 13.78 1.98 10.25
N ARG A 105 14.23 2.33 9.04
CA ARG A 105 14.82 3.64 8.71
C ARG A 105 13.91 4.80 9.14
N GLY A 106 14.47 5.74 9.90
CA GLY A 106 13.81 6.98 10.33
C GLY A 106 12.66 6.80 11.34
N LYS A 107 12.39 5.60 11.85
CA LYS A 107 11.29 5.37 12.79
C LYS A 107 11.79 5.44 14.24
N ARG A 108 11.22 6.38 15.00
CA ARG A 108 11.43 6.49 16.44
C ARG A 108 10.61 5.42 17.17
N LEU A 109 11.23 4.72 18.12
CA LEU A 109 10.57 3.72 18.95
C LEU A 109 9.86 4.33 20.15
N VAL A 110 10.42 5.42 20.67
CA VAL A 110 9.86 6.20 21.77
C VAL A 110 9.69 7.65 21.33
N ASP A 111 8.70 8.33 21.91
CA ASP A 111 8.49 9.75 21.72
C ASP A 111 9.36 10.60 22.68
N ALA A 112 9.15 11.91 22.70
CA ALA A 112 9.87 12.81 23.61
C ALA A 112 9.52 12.61 25.09
N LYS A 113 8.36 12.00 25.40
CA LYS A 113 7.88 11.70 26.75
C LYS A 113 8.27 10.28 27.20
N GLY A 114 9.09 9.57 26.41
CA GLY A 114 9.49 8.19 26.68
C GLY A 114 8.40 7.14 26.40
N GLN A 115 7.26 7.53 25.83
CA GLN A 115 6.17 6.61 25.53
C GLN A 115 6.43 5.88 24.20
N PRO A 116 6.03 4.60 24.09
CA PRO A 116 6.20 3.85 22.85
C PRO A 116 5.38 4.49 21.72
N THR A 117 6.03 4.75 20.60
CA THR A 117 5.34 5.32 19.44
C THR A 117 4.36 4.30 18.86
N ARG A 118 3.45 4.78 17.99
CA ARG A 118 2.55 3.90 17.23
C ARG A 118 3.30 2.81 16.44
N TYR A 119 4.53 3.09 16.00
CA TYR A 119 5.37 2.10 15.33
C TYR A 119 5.89 1.01 16.28
N ALA A 120 6.15 1.30 17.54
CA ALA A 120 6.48 0.26 18.52
C ALA A 120 5.23 -0.52 18.94
N LEU A 121 4.11 0.18 19.17
CA LEU A 121 2.84 -0.42 19.62
C LEU A 121 2.23 -1.42 18.63
N GLN A 122 2.49 -1.29 17.32
CA GLN A 122 1.99 -2.26 16.35
C GLN A 122 2.56 -3.68 16.56
N ALA A 123 3.70 -3.85 17.25
CA ALA A 123 4.20 -5.16 17.66
C ALA A 123 3.20 -5.88 18.58
N GLN A 124 2.65 -5.14 19.55
CA GLN A 124 1.67 -5.65 20.52
C GLN A 124 0.37 -6.09 19.84
N ALA A 125 -0.06 -5.40 18.78
CA ALA A 125 -1.21 -5.80 17.97
C ALA A 125 -1.06 -7.21 17.36
N TRP A 126 0.18 -7.68 17.18
CA TRP A 126 0.54 -9.01 16.69
C TRP A 126 1.06 -9.95 17.79
N GLY A 127 0.82 -9.62 19.06
CA GLY A 127 1.23 -10.45 20.20
C GLY A 127 2.75 -10.55 20.35
N GLU A 128 3.49 -9.55 19.89
CA GLU A 128 4.93 -9.42 20.13
C GLU A 128 5.17 -8.34 21.19
N PRO A 129 6.30 -8.41 21.94
CA PRO A 129 6.68 -7.37 22.87
C PRO A 129 6.95 -6.05 22.14
N ILE A 130 6.67 -4.93 22.83
CA ILE A 130 6.90 -3.58 22.30
C ILE A 130 8.42 -3.33 22.25
N PRO A 131 9.01 -3.10 21.06
CA PRO A 131 10.43 -2.81 20.96
C PRO A 131 10.72 -1.39 21.45
N ARG A 132 11.59 -1.26 22.45
CA ARG A 132 12.14 0.01 22.96
C ARG A 132 13.55 0.29 22.44
N SER A 133 14.25 -0.72 21.92
CA SER A 133 15.60 -0.58 21.35
C SER A 133 15.73 -1.17 19.96
N MET A 134 16.73 -0.70 19.20
CA MET A 134 17.03 -1.22 17.87
C MET A 134 17.45 -2.70 17.89
N LYS A 135 18.04 -3.18 19.00
CA LYS A 135 18.32 -4.60 19.21
C LYS A 135 17.03 -5.42 19.18
N GLN A 136 16.01 -5.00 19.93
CA GLN A 136 14.70 -5.66 19.95
C GLN A 136 14.00 -5.62 18.57
N VAL A 137 14.15 -4.53 17.82
CA VAL A 137 13.67 -4.44 16.42
C VAL A 137 14.33 -5.49 15.53
N ARG A 138 15.66 -5.64 15.62
CA ARG A 138 16.40 -6.66 14.87
C ARG A 138 15.94 -8.07 15.27
N GLU A 139 15.68 -8.31 16.55
CA GLU A 139 15.14 -9.59 17.03
C GLU A 139 13.77 -9.90 16.45
N LEU A 140 12.86 -8.92 16.39
CA LEU A 140 11.55 -9.08 15.75
C LEU A 140 11.70 -9.43 14.26
N SER A 141 12.63 -8.77 13.57
CA SER A 141 12.94 -9.07 12.17
C SER A 141 13.49 -10.49 11.96
N ARG A 142 14.40 -10.93 12.86
CA ARG A 142 14.98 -12.27 12.87
C ARG A 142 13.91 -13.34 13.13
N LYS A 143 13.02 -13.09 14.11
CA LYS A 143 11.83 -13.92 14.36
C LYS A 143 10.95 -14.00 13.12
N GLY A 144 10.72 -12.89 12.44
CA GLY A 144 9.98 -12.85 11.17
C GLY A 144 10.57 -13.76 10.10
N LYS A 145 11.90 -13.75 9.94
CA LYS A 145 12.62 -14.67 9.02
C LYS A 145 12.40 -16.13 9.42
N ARG A 146 12.55 -16.46 10.70
CA ARG A 146 12.34 -17.82 11.23
C ARG A 146 10.93 -18.33 10.96
N LEU A 147 9.90 -17.52 11.21
CA LEU A 147 8.49 -17.89 10.99
C LEU A 147 8.21 -18.16 9.50
N LEU A 148 8.80 -17.37 8.60
CA LEU A 148 8.66 -17.60 7.16
C LEU A 148 9.34 -18.89 6.71
N THR A 149 10.53 -19.20 7.23
CA THR A 149 11.20 -20.47 6.95
C THR A 149 10.35 -21.66 7.43
N LYS A 150 9.84 -21.60 8.67
CA LYS A 150 8.94 -22.64 9.21
C LYS A 150 7.66 -22.78 8.39
N SER A 151 7.02 -21.66 8.05
CA SER A 151 5.82 -21.66 7.21
C SER A 151 6.04 -22.32 5.86
N LYS A 152 7.20 -22.08 5.22
CA LYS A 152 7.58 -22.76 3.96
C LYS A 152 7.75 -24.26 4.17
N ALA A 153 8.45 -24.67 5.23
CA ALA A 153 8.64 -26.08 5.57
C ALA A 153 7.29 -26.78 5.81
N THR A 154 6.41 -26.22 6.64
CA THR A 154 5.08 -26.78 6.93
C THR A 154 4.13 -26.72 5.72
N GLY A 155 4.21 -25.66 4.92
CA GLY A 155 3.35 -25.44 3.76
C GLY A 155 3.74 -26.28 2.53
N ALA A 156 5.02 -26.61 2.37
CA ALA A 156 5.49 -27.54 1.35
C ALA A 156 4.90 -28.94 1.55
N ILE A 157 4.68 -29.35 2.80
CA ILE A 157 4.05 -30.63 3.16
C ILE A 157 2.55 -30.65 2.79
N LYS A 158 1.86 -29.51 2.78
CA LYS A 158 0.40 -29.41 2.60
C LYS A 158 -0.09 -29.04 1.20
N LYS A 159 0.76 -28.71 0.23
CA LYS A 159 0.29 -28.46 -1.14
C LYS A 159 0.14 -29.81 -1.85
N PRO A 160 -1.08 -30.32 -2.13
CA PRO A 160 -1.20 -31.34 -3.15
C PRO A 160 -0.60 -30.73 -4.42
N ARG A 161 0.35 -31.45 -5.03
CA ARG A 161 0.77 -31.14 -6.40
C ARG A 161 -0.52 -30.99 -7.20
N ARG A 162 -0.83 -29.79 -7.69
CA ARG A 162 -1.92 -29.60 -8.66
C ARG A 162 -1.65 -30.63 -9.75
N SER A 163 -2.45 -31.69 -9.77
CA SER A 163 -2.34 -32.73 -10.76
C SER A 163 -2.43 -32.03 -12.11
N ARG A 164 -1.57 -32.42 -13.04
CA ARG A 164 -1.61 -32.04 -14.46
C ARG A 164 -2.89 -32.53 -15.17
N GLN A 165 -4.02 -32.64 -14.46
CA GLN A 165 -5.26 -33.27 -14.93
C GLN A 165 -6.11 -32.37 -15.84
N ARG A 166 -5.70 -31.11 -16.08
CA ARG A 166 -6.40 -30.21 -17.02
C ARG A 166 -5.83 -30.20 -18.44
N ALA A 167 -4.84 -31.05 -18.74
CA ALA A 167 -4.20 -31.13 -20.06
C ALA A 167 -4.65 -32.37 -20.89
N LYS A 168 -5.74 -33.05 -20.50
CA LYS A 168 -6.29 -34.23 -21.20
C LYS A 168 -7.77 -34.09 -21.60
N GLN A 169 -8.31 -32.87 -21.59
CA GLN A 169 -9.73 -32.58 -21.91
C GLN A 169 -9.85 -31.58 -23.08
N ALA A 170 -8.92 -31.64 -24.03
CA ALA A 170 -8.97 -30.90 -25.28
C ALA A 170 -8.71 -31.86 -26.43
#